data_AF-A0A8K0ABK8-F1
#
_entry.id   AF-A0A8K0ABK8-F1
#
_cell.length_a   1.000
_cell.length_b   1.000
_cell.length_c   1.000
_cell.angle_alpha   90.00
_cell.angle_beta   90.00
_cell.angle_gamma   90.00
#
_symmetry.space_group_name_H-M   'P 1'
#
loop_
_entity.id
_entity.type
_entity.pdbx_description
1 polymer ?
#
loop_
_entity_poly.entity_id
_entity_poly.type
_entity_poly.pdbx_seq_one_letter_code
_entity_poly.pdbx_strand_id
1 'polypeptide(L)'
;MLFMDADNLVTNPRTMKLLIAQNRPIIAPMLESSTAYSNFWCGMTEKGYYVRTDEYMPTLERKRKGVFPVPMVHSTYLVDLRREGSKKLSYDSPGEGYYGPEDDIIQFAWSARTSGMEMFIMNTEEFGHLPSALDDTMIHEEETLKFKQILLDQMSHDTPEGYVFDPLVPSEYISQPNKTATKMGFDEIFVINLKRRPERRKRMVHTLKEIGLDFKLTEAVDGLTLNASVLKKMGVTVLPEYKDPWADRSMTMGEIGCFLSHYKIWEKIVEQNLDWVLVFEDDIRFEPFFKRRMYKMLNEIEELRLDWDLIYVGRKRMQLEGEHWVMGTTTMIHVTYSYWTLGYMITWRGAKKLLDVKPLTKMIPVDEFLPMMFDDHPDKHYMYAFEPRDLKAFSAEPLMIYPTHYTGEANYITDTEAAPDSRLVIDDEDTGSSPIVPDLDKAGGGDQPAVPAMRPSEGLPTPDGEPTSHGGEL
;
A
#
# COMPACT_ATOMS: atom_id res chain seq x y z
N MET A 1 8.69 19.62 -28.71
CA MET A 1 7.87 18.40 -28.83
C MET A 1 8.16 17.53 -27.63
N LEU A 2 7.14 17.08 -26.90
CA LEU A 2 7.30 16.15 -25.78
C LEU A 2 6.99 14.75 -26.30
N PHE A 3 7.97 13.85 -26.20
CA PHE A 3 7.78 12.42 -26.35
C PHE A 3 7.46 11.81 -24.98
N MET A 4 6.54 10.87 -24.95
CA MET A 4 6.09 10.20 -23.73
C MET A 4 5.53 8.82 -24.08
N ASP A 5 6.18 7.76 -23.62
CA ASP A 5 5.65 6.40 -23.76
C ASP A 5 4.37 6.25 -22.92
N ALA A 6 3.47 5.39 -23.38
CA ALA A 6 2.13 5.22 -22.82
C ALA A 6 2.12 4.60 -21.41
N ASP A 7 3.21 3.95 -21.02
CA ASP A 7 3.42 3.29 -19.74
C ASP A 7 4.19 4.14 -18.72
N ASN A 8 4.54 5.39 -19.07
CA ASN A 8 5.11 6.35 -18.13
C ASN A 8 4.02 7.15 -17.39
N LEU A 9 4.22 7.34 -16.09
CA LEU A 9 3.34 8.12 -15.23
C LEU A 9 4.03 9.43 -14.82
N VAL A 10 3.81 10.50 -15.59
CA VAL A 10 4.30 11.85 -15.26
C VAL A 10 3.34 12.51 -14.26
N THR A 11 3.64 12.43 -12.97
CA THR A 11 2.77 12.89 -11.89
C THR A 11 2.97 14.36 -11.54
N ASN A 12 4.14 14.94 -11.83
CA ASN A 12 4.41 16.34 -11.49
C ASN A 12 3.79 17.29 -12.53
N PRO A 13 2.79 18.12 -12.17
CA PRO A 13 2.09 18.99 -13.11
C PRO A 13 2.97 20.13 -13.64
N ARG A 14 4.14 20.36 -13.04
CA ARG A 14 5.12 21.38 -13.45
C ARG A 14 6.14 20.83 -14.45
N THR A 15 6.16 19.53 -14.73
CA THR A 15 7.17 18.86 -15.58
C THR A 15 7.46 19.63 -16.87
N MET A 16 6.44 19.87 -17.69
CA MET A 16 6.63 20.57 -18.98
C MET A 16 7.24 21.97 -18.80
N LYS A 17 6.78 22.75 -17.82
CA LYS A 17 7.29 24.10 -17.55
C LYS A 17 8.75 24.06 -17.10
N LEU A 18 9.09 23.13 -16.22
CA LEU A 18 10.44 22.95 -15.68
C LEU A 18 11.43 22.54 -16.77
N LEU A 19 11.04 21.61 -17.65
CA LEU A 19 11.88 21.18 -18.78
C LEU A 19 12.10 22.32 -19.79
N ILE A 20 11.05 23.06 -20.16
CA ILE A 20 11.14 24.20 -21.08
C ILE A 20 12.07 25.28 -20.53
N ALA A 21 12.00 25.56 -19.22
CA ALA A 21 12.81 26.58 -18.57
C ALA A 21 14.33 26.30 -18.65
N GLN A 22 14.74 25.04 -18.83
CA GLN A 22 16.16 24.68 -18.94
C GLN A 22 16.77 25.08 -20.30
N ASN A 23 15.96 25.36 -21.33
CA ASN A 23 16.41 25.74 -22.67
C ASN A 23 17.51 24.81 -23.22
N ARG A 24 17.29 23.49 -23.11
CA ARG A 24 18.21 22.44 -23.61
C ARG A 24 17.74 21.87 -24.95
N PRO A 25 18.63 21.29 -25.78
CA PRO A 25 18.24 20.65 -27.03
C PRO A 25 17.27 19.49 -26.82
N ILE A 26 17.66 18.56 -25.96
CA ILE A 26 16.89 17.39 -25.57
C ILE A 26 17.02 17.26 -24.05
N ILE A 27 15.90 17.16 -23.34
CA ILE A 27 15.90 17.03 -21.88
C ILE A 27 14.80 16.10 -21.39
N ALA A 28 15.17 15.15 -20.54
CA ALA A 28 14.24 14.26 -19.87
C ALA A 28 14.04 14.65 -18.40
N PRO A 29 12.81 14.53 -17.86
CA PRO A 29 12.62 14.41 -16.43
C PRO A 29 13.07 13.01 -15.98
N MET A 30 13.79 12.91 -14.87
CA MET A 30 14.14 11.61 -14.29
C MET A 30 12.88 10.98 -13.70
N LEU A 31 12.47 9.85 -14.29
CA LEU A 31 11.36 9.03 -13.82
C LEU A 31 11.89 7.92 -12.91
N GLU A 32 11.13 7.58 -11.88
CA GLU A 32 11.49 6.56 -10.90
C GLU A 32 10.93 5.19 -11.26
N SER A 33 11.74 4.14 -11.04
CA SER A 33 11.28 2.76 -11.12
C SER A 33 11.52 2.04 -9.80
N SER A 34 10.90 0.88 -9.61
CA SER A 34 11.10 0.03 -8.43
C SER A 34 12.46 -0.67 -8.40
N THR A 35 13.27 -0.54 -9.44
CA THR A 35 14.61 -1.14 -9.55
C THR A 35 15.65 -0.07 -9.92
N ALA A 36 16.89 -0.48 -10.18
CA ALA A 36 17.92 0.43 -10.68
C ALA A 36 17.77 0.80 -12.17
N TYR A 37 16.65 0.41 -12.80
CA TYR A 37 16.27 0.83 -14.15
C TYR A 37 15.82 2.29 -14.16
N SER A 38 16.15 3.03 -15.22
CA SER A 38 15.77 4.43 -15.35
C SER A 38 15.70 4.84 -16.82
N ASN A 39 15.14 6.02 -17.07
CA ASN A 39 14.97 6.57 -18.42
C ASN A 39 16.21 7.32 -18.96
N PHE A 40 17.40 7.03 -18.44
CA PHE A 40 18.66 7.63 -18.89
C PHE A 40 19.87 6.74 -18.66
N TRP A 41 20.93 6.93 -19.45
CA TRP A 41 22.22 6.28 -19.25
C TRP A 41 23.29 7.32 -18.93
N CYS A 42 24.23 7.02 -18.02
CA CYS A 42 25.38 7.90 -17.76
C CYS A 42 26.62 7.57 -18.60
N GLY A 43 26.66 6.40 -19.23
CA GLY A 43 27.80 5.96 -20.04
C GLY A 43 27.35 5.09 -21.20
N MET A 44 28.16 5.10 -22.25
CA MET A 44 27.94 4.28 -23.44
C MET A 44 29.28 3.89 -24.05
N THR A 45 29.39 2.64 -24.51
CA THR A 45 30.56 2.16 -25.26
C THR A 45 30.63 2.81 -26.64
N GLU A 46 31.76 2.69 -27.32
CA GLU A 46 31.91 3.13 -28.72
C GLU A 46 30.89 2.47 -29.67
N LYS A 47 30.45 1.26 -29.32
CA LYS A 47 29.45 0.49 -30.09
C LYS A 47 27.99 0.82 -29.73
N GLY A 48 27.75 1.76 -28.81
CA GLY A 48 26.40 2.18 -28.45
C GLY A 48 25.75 1.42 -27.29
N TYR A 49 26.46 0.48 -26.65
CA TYR A 49 25.92 -0.25 -25.49
C TYR A 49 26.08 0.50 -24.18
N TYR A 50 25.13 0.28 -23.27
CA TYR A 50 25.12 0.83 -21.91
C TYR A 50 26.43 0.60 -21.14
N VAL A 51 26.86 1.61 -20.39
CA VAL A 51 27.93 1.52 -19.40
C VAL A 51 27.47 2.17 -18.10
N ARG A 52 27.52 1.42 -16.99
CA ARG A 52 27.30 2.00 -15.65
C ARG A 52 28.55 2.77 -15.21
N THR A 53 28.38 4.06 -14.97
CA THR A 53 29.43 4.93 -14.43
C THR A 53 29.21 5.19 -12.94
N ASP A 54 30.25 5.67 -12.24
CA ASP A 54 30.17 6.08 -10.83
C ASP A 54 29.12 7.19 -10.58
N GLU A 55 28.78 7.96 -11.62
CA GLU A 55 27.76 9.01 -11.55
C GLU A 55 26.31 8.50 -11.53
N TYR A 56 26.06 7.25 -11.92
CA TYR A 56 24.69 6.80 -12.21
C TYR A 56 23.88 6.57 -10.93
N MET A 57 24.38 5.82 -9.94
CA MET A 57 23.65 5.63 -8.67
C MET A 57 23.41 6.95 -7.92
N PRO A 58 24.42 7.84 -7.73
CA PRO A 58 24.18 9.12 -7.07
C PRO A 58 23.16 10.02 -7.78
N THR A 59 23.07 9.94 -9.11
CA THR A 59 22.05 10.69 -9.88
C THR A 59 20.67 10.07 -9.71
N LEU A 60 20.57 8.74 -9.84
CA LEU A 60 19.32 7.99 -9.68
C LEU A 60 18.71 8.16 -8.29
N GLU A 61 19.53 8.02 -7.24
CA GLU A 61 19.13 8.18 -5.83
C GLU A 61 18.98 9.65 -5.40
N ARG A 62 19.11 10.60 -6.34
CA ARG A 62 19.11 12.05 -6.10
C ARG A 62 20.08 12.52 -5.01
N LYS A 63 21.17 11.78 -4.75
CA LYS A 63 22.31 12.25 -3.92
C LYS A 63 23.01 13.45 -4.57
N ARG A 64 22.96 13.55 -5.89
CA ARG A 64 23.26 14.77 -6.66
C ARG A 64 22.01 15.24 -7.42
N LYS A 65 21.51 16.42 -7.08
CA LYS A 65 20.35 17.04 -7.76
C LYS A 65 20.80 18.09 -8.76
N GLY A 66 20.24 18.08 -9.97
CA GLY A 66 20.60 19.03 -11.01
C GLY A 66 20.09 18.65 -12.41
N VAL A 67 20.75 19.24 -13.41
CA VAL A 67 20.58 18.93 -14.82
C VAL A 67 21.92 18.48 -15.35
N PHE A 68 22.01 17.24 -15.83
CA PHE A 68 23.28 16.61 -16.19
C PHE A 68 23.28 16.21 -17.67
N PRO A 69 24.38 16.44 -18.41
CA PRO A 69 24.52 15.87 -19.74
C PRO A 69 24.62 14.36 -19.64
N VAL A 70 23.95 13.66 -20.53
CA VAL A 70 23.93 12.20 -20.58
C VAL A 70 24.04 11.73 -22.03
N PRO A 71 24.69 10.59 -22.30
CA PRO A 71 24.75 10.04 -23.65
C PRO A 71 23.37 9.66 -24.21
N MET A 72 22.39 9.39 -23.33
CA MET A 72 21.08 8.90 -23.75
C MET A 72 20.00 9.23 -22.72
N VAL A 73 18.83 9.63 -23.23
CA VAL A 73 17.56 9.64 -22.51
C VAL A 73 16.52 8.91 -23.36
N HIS A 74 15.51 8.33 -22.72
CA HIS A 74 14.41 7.66 -23.41
C HIS A 74 13.09 7.83 -22.68
N SER A 75 12.05 7.22 -23.24
CA SER A 75 10.70 7.09 -22.69
C SER A 75 9.89 8.37 -22.52
N THR A 76 10.37 9.33 -21.74
CA THR A 76 9.74 10.66 -21.65
C THR A 76 10.80 11.74 -21.74
N TYR A 77 10.71 12.62 -22.75
CA TYR A 77 11.65 13.71 -22.94
C TYR A 77 11.14 14.80 -23.89
N LEU A 78 11.65 16.00 -23.69
CA LEU A 78 11.35 17.19 -24.48
C LEU A 78 12.46 17.44 -25.51
N VAL A 79 12.08 17.59 -26.78
CA VAL A 79 12.96 18.00 -27.88
C VAL A 79 12.62 19.42 -28.34
N ASP A 80 13.64 20.27 -28.42
CA ASP A 80 13.55 21.62 -28.97
C ASP A 80 13.71 21.63 -30.51
N LEU A 81 12.57 21.58 -31.20
CA LEU A 81 12.51 21.57 -32.67
C LEU A 81 12.93 22.88 -33.33
N ARG A 82 13.23 23.94 -32.57
CA ARG A 82 13.70 25.22 -33.11
C ARG A 82 15.18 25.19 -33.48
N ARG A 83 15.90 24.13 -33.11
CA ARG A 83 17.34 23.98 -33.35
C ARG A 83 17.59 23.29 -34.69
N GLU A 84 18.61 23.74 -35.43
CA GLU A 84 18.92 23.19 -36.76
C GLU A 84 19.19 21.68 -36.76
N GLY A 85 19.83 21.16 -35.70
CA GLY A 85 20.10 19.72 -35.55
C GLY A 85 18.84 18.85 -35.44
N SER A 86 17.69 19.41 -35.07
CA SER A 86 16.45 18.64 -34.89
C SER A 86 15.92 18.00 -36.19
N LYS A 87 16.26 18.57 -37.35
CA LYS A 87 15.85 18.06 -38.68
C LYS A 87 16.52 16.74 -39.05
N LYS A 88 17.56 16.33 -38.32
CA LYS A 88 18.38 15.14 -38.56
C LYS A 88 18.15 14.04 -37.53
N LEU A 89 17.24 14.25 -36.58
CA LEU A 89 16.88 13.23 -35.59
C LEU A 89 16.08 12.11 -36.27
N SER A 90 16.46 10.86 -36.02
CA SER A 90 15.79 9.67 -36.57
C SER A 90 15.80 8.52 -35.57
N TYR A 91 14.75 7.70 -35.59
CA TYR A 91 14.64 6.48 -34.77
C TYR A 91 15.02 5.20 -35.53
N ASP A 92 15.11 5.27 -36.85
CA ASP A 92 15.21 4.13 -37.77
C ASP A 92 16.30 4.31 -38.83
N SER A 93 16.99 5.45 -38.83
CA SER A 93 17.95 5.85 -39.86
C SER A 93 19.03 6.74 -39.23
N PRO A 94 19.98 6.14 -38.48
CA PRO A 94 20.98 6.87 -37.69
C PRO A 94 22.02 7.63 -38.54
N GLY A 95 21.94 7.50 -39.88
CA GLY A 95 22.85 8.16 -40.81
C GLY A 95 24.15 7.39 -41.03
N GLU A 96 25.06 7.99 -41.81
CA GLU A 96 26.36 7.37 -42.11
C GLU A 96 27.23 7.19 -40.85
N GLY A 97 27.95 6.08 -40.77
CA GLY A 97 28.92 5.80 -39.70
C GLY A 97 28.33 5.18 -38.43
N TYR A 98 27.04 4.81 -38.43
CA TYR A 98 26.47 4.00 -37.36
C TYR A 98 26.75 2.51 -37.56
N TYR A 99 27.33 1.88 -36.55
CA TYR A 99 27.62 0.44 -36.50
C TYR A 99 27.09 -0.22 -35.20
N GLY A 100 26.17 0.46 -34.52
CA GLY A 100 25.56 0.00 -33.28
C GLY A 100 24.38 -0.98 -33.53
N PRO A 101 23.69 -1.39 -32.47
CA PRO A 101 22.55 -2.31 -32.56
C PRO A 101 21.34 -1.70 -33.30
N GLU A 102 20.48 -2.55 -33.85
CA GLU A 102 19.18 -2.14 -34.39
C GLU A 102 18.17 -1.89 -33.25
N ASP A 103 18.31 -0.74 -32.58
CA ASP A 103 17.46 -0.29 -31.48
C ASP A 103 17.12 1.19 -31.68
N ASP A 104 15.83 1.53 -31.59
CA ASP A 104 15.32 2.85 -31.95
C ASP A 104 15.79 3.96 -31.00
N ILE A 105 15.90 3.66 -29.71
CA ILE A 105 16.40 4.56 -28.69
C ILE A 105 17.89 4.85 -28.90
N ILE A 106 18.70 3.82 -29.17
CA ILE A 106 20.14 3.96 -29.41
C ILE A 106 20.38 4.71 -30.73
N GLN A 107 19.62 4.41 -31.78
CA GLN A 107 19.70 5.13 -33.07
C GLN A 107 19.31 6.60 -32.93
N PHE A 108 18.27 6.89 -32.13
CA PHE A 108 17.89 8.26 -31.80
C PHE A 108 19.00 9.01 -31.07
N ALA A 109 19.61 8.39 -30.05
CA ALA A 109 20.74 8.97 -29.32
C ALA A 109 21.94 9.27 -30.23
N TRP A 110 22.23 8.36 -31.15
CA TRP A 110 23.29 8.56 -32.15
C TRP A 110 22.98 9.72 -33.10
N SER A 111 21.78 9.78 -33.68
CA SER A 111 21.38 10.85 -34.60
C SER A 111 21.41 12.22 -33.92
N ALA A 112 21.03 12.29 -32.65
CA ALA A 112 21.11 13.49 -31.83
C ALA A 112 22.56 13.94 -31.63
N ARG A 113 23.44 13.03 -31.20
CA ARG A 113 24.86 13.31 -30.96
C ARG A 113 25.55 13.82 -32.22
N THR A 114 25.38 13.14 -33.35
CA THR A 114 26.00 13.51 -34.63
C THR A 114 25.43 14.82 -35.21
N SER A 115 24.25 15.22 -34.75
CA SER A 115 23.59 16.48 -35.13
C SER A 115 23.82 17.63 -34.14
N GLY A 116 24.68 17.44 -33.13
CA GLY A 116 24.97 18.46 -32.10
C GLY A 116 23.81 18.72 -31.14
N MET A 117 22.88 17.78 -31.02
CA MET A 117 21.76 17.81 -30.08
C MET A 117 22.13 17.03 -28.82
N GLU A 118 22.82 17.69 -27.89
CA GLU A 118 23.14 17.08 -26.58
C GLU A 118 21.87 16.78 -25.77
N MET A 119 21.91 15.64 -25.06
CA MET A 119 20.84 15.16 -24.21
C MET A 119 21.14 15.44 -22.74
N PHE A 120 20.08 15.73 -21.97
CA PHE A 120 20.17 16.07 -20.56
C PHE A 120 19.12 15.33 -19.73
N ILE A 121 19.47 14.96 -18.50
CA ILE A 121 18.54 14.44 -17.49
C ILE A 121 18.37 15.46 -16.37
N MET A 122 17.13 15.69 -15.92
CA MET A 122 16.79 16.59 -14.82
C MET A 122 16.20 15.78 -13.66
N ASN A 123 16.81 15.87 -12.48
CA ASN A 123 16.36 15.15 -11.27
C ASN A 123 16.16 16.08 -10.06
N THR A 124 15.93 17.37 -10.32
CA THR A 124 15.76 18.40 -9.27
C THR A 124 14.48 18.22 -8.46
N GLU A 125 13.50 17.52 -9.03
CA GLU A 125 12.16 17.28 -8.48
C GLU A 125 11.81 15.79 -8.66
N GLU A 126 10.75 15.35 -8.00
CA GLU A 126 10.07 14.10 -8.33
C GLU A 126 9.13 14.39 -9.50
N PHE A 127 9.37 13.75 -10.64
CA PHE A 127 8.65 14.04 -11.89
C PHE A 127 7.58 13.01 -12.23
N GLY A 128 7.77 11.77 -11.77
CA GLY A 128 6.92 10.65 -12.14
C GLY A 128 7.64 9.31 -12.08
N HIS A 129 6.99 8.30 -12.63
CA HIS A 129 7.38 6.90 -12.53
C HIS A 129 7.36 6.22 -13.90
N LEU A 130 8.13 5.14 -14.02
CA LEU A 130 8.14 4.24 -15.17
C LEU A 130 8.20 2.78 -14.70
N PRO A 131 7.66 1.82 -15.48
CA PRO A 131 7.85 0.40 -15.20
C PRO A 131 9.32 0.00 -15.27
N SER A 132 9.69 -1.00 -14.47
CA SER A 132 10.98 -1.65 -14.62
C SER A 132 11.04 -2.38 -15.96
N ALA A 133 12.26 -2.48 -16.52
CA ALA A 133 12.51 -3.23 -17.74
C ALA A 133 11.85 -4.61 -17.71
N LEU A 134 11.36 -5.02 -18.88
CA LEU A 134 10.79 -6.32 -19.10
C LEU A 134 11.90 -7.32 -19.38
N ASP A 135 11.69 -8.56 -18.94
CA ASP A 135 12.47 -9.69 -19.42
C ASP A 135 11.84 -10.20 -20.72
N ASP A 136 12.64 -10.77 -21.63
CA ASP A 136 12.22 -11.27 -22.95
C ASP A 136 11.17 -12.40 -22.85
N THR A 137 10.96 -12.93 -21.63
CA THR A 137 9.98 -13.97 -21.31
C THR A 137 8.63 -13.44 -20.85
N MET A 138 8.49 -12.13 -20.61
CA MET A 138 7.28 -11.52 -20.04
C MET A 138 6.16 -11.35 -21.08
N ILE A 139 4.94 -11.73 -20.69
CA ILE A 139 3.74 -11.61 -21.52
C ILE A 139 3.07 -10.25 -21.24
N HIS A 140 2.40 -9.65 -22.22
CA HIS A 140 1.66 -8.36 -22.10
C HIS A 140 0.76 -8.22 -20.85
N GLU A 141 0.27 -9.33 -20.28
CA GLU A 141 -0.52 -9.30 -19.05
C GLU A 141 0.32 -8.86 -17.83
N GLU A 142 1.59 -9.25 -17.78
CA GLU A 142 2.52 -8.87 -16.71
C GLU A 142 2.93 -7.40 -16.81
N GLU A 143 3.14 -6.87 -18.02
CA GLU A 143 3.33 -5.44 -18.29
C GLU A 143 2.17 -4.62 -17.74
N THR A 144 0.94 -5.01 -18.12
CA THR A 144 -0.29 -4.35 -17.69
C THR A 144 -0.39 -4.32 -16.17
N LEU A 145 0.05 -5.39 -15.51
CA LEU A 145 -0.01 -5.47 -14.07
C LEU A 145 1.07 -4.66 -13.37
N LYS A 146 2.30 -4.62 -13.89
CA LYS A 146 3.35 -3.73 -13.39
C LYS A 146 2.91 -2.26 -13.48
N PHE A 147 2.33 -1.86 -14.60
CA PHE A 147 1.80 -0.50 -14.76
C PHE A 147 0.68 -0.21 -13.75
N LYS A 148 -0.27 -1.15 -13.58
CA LYS A 148 -1.33 -1.03 -12.57
C LYS A 148 -0.76 -0.93 -11.15
N GLN A 149 0.31 -1.65 -10.84
CA GLN A 149 0.95 -1.55 -9.52
C GLN A 149 1.45 -0.13 -9.28
N ILE A 150 2.19 0.46 -10.24
CA ILE A 150 2.70 1.82 -10.09
C ILE A 150 1.53 2.80 -9.92
N LEU A 151 0.46 2.62 -10.68
CA LEU A 151 -0.76 3.42 -10.54
C LEU A 151 -1.34 3.32 -9.12
N LEU A 152 -1.46 2.10 -8.58
CA LEU A 152 -1.97 1.86 -7.22
C LEU A 152 -1.04 2.38 -6.13
N ASP A 153 0.27 2.27 -6.31
CA ASP A 153 1.27 2.81 -5.40
C ASP A 153 1.15 4.33 -5.35
N GLN A 154 1.06 4.99 -6.50
CA GLN A 154 0.83 6.44 -6.56
C GLN A 154 -0.47 6.88 -5.88
N MET A 155 -1.53 6.07 -5.98
CA MET A 155 -2.77 6.32 -5.26
C MET A 155 -2.66 6.13 -3.75
N SER A 156 -1.63 5.43 -3.28
CA SER A 156 -1.42 5.10 -1.86
C SER A 156 -0.51 6.09 -1.13
N HIS A 157 0.19 6.98 -1.86
CA HIS A 157 1.08 7.98 -1.25
C HIS A 157 0.30 9.20 -0.73
N ASP A 158 0.62 9.62 0.50
CA ASP A 158 0.11 10.87 1.07
C ASP A 158 0.90 12.07 0.49
N THR A 159 0.20 13.14 0.14
CA THR A 159 0.83 14.41 -0.24
C THR A 159 1.36 15.14 1.00
N PRO A 160 2.52 15.81 0.93
CA PRO A 160 3.09 16.57 2.05
C PRO A 160 2.15 17.65 2.63
N GLU A 161 1.18 18.14 1.85
CA GLU A 161 0.18 19.12 2.30
C GLU A 161 -1.01 18.52 3.09
N GLY A 162 -0.91 17.27 3.54
CA GLY A 162 -2.03 16.51 4.12
C GLY A 162 -2.87 15.85 3.02
N TYR A 163 -3.77 14.93 3.40
CA TYR A 163 -4.59 14.07 2.53
C TYR A 163 -5.33 14.81 1.38
N VAL A 164 -4.63 15.21 0.33
CA VAL A 164 -5.22 15.67 -0.92
C VAL A 164 -5.02 14.52 -1.90
N PHE A 165 -5.88 13.51 -1.77
CA PHE A 165 -5.98 12.47 -2.78
C PHE A 165 -6.63 13.08 -4.02
N ASP A 166 -5.80 13.50 -4.99
CA ASP A 166 -6.24 13.66 -6.36
C ASP A 166 -6.00 12.34 -7.10
N PRO A 167 -7.03 11.48 -7.27
CA PRO A 167 -6.85 10.24 -8.01
C PRO A 167 -6.25 10.56 -9.36
N LEU A 168 -5.39 9.69 -9.87
CA LEU A 168 -4.99 9.74 -11.27
C LEU A 168 -6.21 9.39 -12.13
N VAL A 169 -7.07 10.39 -12.37
CA VAL A 169 -8.30 10.23 -13.12
C VAL A 169 -7.96 10.27 -14.61
N PRO A 170 -8.44 9.28 -15.38
CA PRO A 170 -8.33 9.30 -16.83
C PRO A 170 -8.95 10.57 -17.40
N SER A 171 -8.32 11.12 -18.43
CA SER A 171 -8.86 12.24 -19.19
C SER A 171 -10.28 11.93 -19.68
N GLU A 172 -11.19 12.91 -19.57
CA GLU A 172 -12.57 12.80 -20.08
C GLU A 172 -12.63 12.51 -21.59
N TYR A 173 -11.54 12.76 -22.31
CA TYR A 173 -11.40 12.53 -23.75
C TYR A 173 -10.95 11.12 -24.11
N ILE A 174 -10.73 10.24 -23.13
CA ILE A 174 -10.28 8.86 -23.35
C ILE A 174 -11.39 7.88 -22.97
N SER A 175 -11.75 7.00 -23.90
CA SER A 175 -12.62 5.86 -23.60
C SER A 175 -11.81 4.78 -22.88
N GLN A 176 -12.21 4.46 -21.65
CA GLN A 176 -11.61 3.35 -20.93
C GLN A 176 -12.27 2.02 -21.32
N PRO A 177 -11.52 0.91 -21.35
CA PRO A 177 -12.12 -0.41 -21.47
C PRO A 177 -13.04 -0.68 -20.26
N ASN A 178 -14.19 -1.30 -20.52
CA ASN A 178 -15.10 -1.71 -19.45
C ASN A 178 -14.39 -2.73 -18.55
N LYS A 179 -14.24 -2.38 -17.27
CA LYS A 179 -13.71 -3.29 -16.25
C LYS A 179 -14.88 -4.11 -15.73
N THR A 180 -14.80 -5.44 -15.87
CA THR A 180 -15.78 -6.33 -15.24
C THR A 180 -15.46 -6.43 -13.76
N ALA A 181 -16.33 -5.84 -12.93
CA ALA A 181 -16.25 -5.99 -11.49
C ALA A 181 -16.66 -7.43 -11.10
N THR A 182 -15.93 -8.02 -10.14
CA THR A 182 -16.21 -9.37 -9.64
C THR A 182 -16.05 -9.42 -8.14
N LYS A 183 -16.82 -10.30 -7.49
CA LYS A 183 -16.62 -10.67 -6.09
C LYS A 183 -15.66 -11.84 -5.91
N MET A 184 -15.03 -12.33 -6.98
CA MET A 184 -14.05 -13.44 -6.96
C MET A 184 -14.55 -14.75 -6.33
N GLY A 185 -15.87 -14.97 -6.26
CA GLY A 185 -16.47 -16.13 -5.61
C GLY A 185 -16.94 -15.89 -4.17
N PHE A 186 -16.65 -14.72 -3.58
CA PHE A 186 -17.26 -14.30 -2.32
C PHE A 186 -18.73 -13.88 -2.53
N ASP A 187 -19.57 -14.11 -1.52
CA ASP A 187 -20.95 -13.60 -1.52
C ASP A 187 -20.98 -12.07 -1.42
N GLU A 188 -20.06 -11.52 -0.63
CA GLU A 188 -19.87 -10.09 -0.48
C GLU A 188 -18.42 -9.74 -0.12
N ILE A 189 -17.97 -8.60 -0.64
CA ILE A 189 -16.72 -7.96 -0.22
C ILE A 189 -17.11 -6.67 0.52
N PHE A 190 -16.83 -6.60 1.83
CA PHE A 190 -17.10 -5.40 2.62
C PHE A 190 -15.85 -4.53 2.76
N VAL A 191 -16.07 -3.22 2.76
CA VAL A 191 -15.02 -2.22 3.04
C VAL A 191 -15.49 -1.32 4.17
N ILE A 192 -14.79 -1.35 5.29
CA ILE A 192 -15.07 -0.53 6.47
C ILE A 192 -14.46 0.85 6.27
N ASN A 193 -15.27 1.90 6.39
CA ASN A 193 -14.79 3.28 6.30
C ASN A 193 -15.55 4.19 7.27
N LEU A 194 -14.82 5.06 7.96
CA LEU A 194 -15.41 6.13 8.76
C LEU A 194 -16.02 7.18 7.83
N LYS A 195 -17.28 7.56 8.06
CA LYS A 195 -17.98 8.59 7.27
C LYS A 195 -17.24 9.93 7.25
N ARG A 196 -16.55 10.28 8.35
CA ARG A 196 -15.73 11.49 8.46
C ARG A 196 -14.38 11.43 7.73
N ARG A 197 -14.03 10.31 7.09
CA ARG A 197 -12.82 10.11 6.29
C ARG A 197 -13.16 9.95 4.80
N PRO A 198 -13.71 10.98 4.13
CA PRO A 198 -14.09 10.91 2.72
C PRO A 198 -12.88 10.71 1.79
N GLU A 199 -11.69 11.20 2.16
CA GLU A 199 -10.48 11.03 1.35
C GLU A 199 -9.99 9.58 1.32
N ARG A 200 -9.94 8.91 2.49
CA ARG A 200 -9.63 7.46 2.57
C ARG A 200 -10.65 6.65 1.77
N ARG A 201 -11.93 7.01 1.87
CA ARG A 201 -13.01 6.41 1.09
C ARG A 201 -12.79 6.56 -0.40
N LYS A 202 -12.50 7.78 -0.87
CA LYS A 202 -12.30 8.09 -2.29
C LYS A 202 -11.13 7.31 -2.86
N ARG A 203 -10.01 7.24 -2.13
CA ARG A 203 -8.85 6.40 -2.47
C ARG A 203 -9.23 4.93 -2.57
N MET A 204 -9.82 4.37 -1.52
CA MET A 204 -10.13 2.94 -1.48
C MET A 204 -11.12 2.54 -2.57
N VAL A 205 -12.16 3.35 -2.81
CA VAL A 205 -13.12 3.12 -3.89
C VAL A 205 -12.45 3.12 -5.26
N HIS A 206 -11.52 4.04 -5.50
CA HIS A 206 -10.79 4.10 -6.76
C HIS A 206 -9.89 2.88 -6.93
N THR A 207 -9.08 2.54 -5.91
CA THR A 207 -8.21 1.36 -5.90
C THR A 207 -8.97 0.07 -6.19
N LEU A 208 -10.11 -0.18 -5.53
CA LEU A 208 -10.90 -1.39 -5.75
C LEU A 208 -11.50 -1.45 -7.16
N LYS A 209 -11.92 -0.31 -7.72
CA LYS A 209 -12.38 -0.23 -9.12
C LYS A 209 -11.26 -0.50 -10.12
N GLU A 210 -10.04 -0.02 -9.83
CA GLU A 210 -8.86 -0.30 -10.66
C GLU A 210 -8.48 -1.80 -10.64
N ILE A 211 -8.58 -2.45 -9.48
CA ILE A 211 -8.40 -3.90 -9.34
C ILE A 211 -9.55 -4.66 -10.03
N GLY A 212 -10.74 -4.06 -10.10
CA GLY A 212 -11.95 -4.64 -10.69
C GLY A 212 -12.72 -5.51 -9.69
N LEU A 213 -12.83 -5.06 -8.44
CA LEU A 213 -13.62 -5.71 -7.40
C LEU A 213 -15.01 -5.08 -7.31
N ASP A 214 -16.02 -5.93 -7.16
CA ASP A 214 -17.36 -5.53 -6.72
C ASP A 214 -17.40 -5.60 -5.19
N PHE A 215 -17.82 -4.52 -4.54
CA PHE A 215 -17.72 -4.39 -3.09
C PHE A 215 -18.83 -3.50 -2.53
N LYS A 216 -19.05 -3.65 -1.22
CA LYS A 216 -20.01 -2.89 -0.44
C LYS A 216 -19.32 -2.08 0.65
N LEU A 217 -19.49 -0.77 0.57
CA LEU A 217 -19.05 0.13 1.63
C LEU A 217 -19.94 -0.04 2.87
N THR A 218 -19.29 -0.23 4.01
CA THR A 218 -19.91 -0.32 5.34
C THR A 218 -19.46 0.88 6.16
N GLU A 219 -20.42 1.64 6.68
CA GLU A 219 -20.13 2.79 7.55
C GLU A 219 -19.61 2.28 8.90
N ALA A 220 -18.36 2.64 9.22
CA ALA A 220 -17.73 2.33 10.48
C ALA A 220 -18.38 3.11 11.63
N VAL A 221 -18.34 2.53 12.83
CA VAL A 221 -18.73 3.21 14.06
C VAL A 221 -17.61 4.16 14.48
N ASP A 222 -17.92 5.46 14.49
CA ASP A 222 -16.96 6.48 14.85
C ASP A 222 -16.82 6.58 16.38
N GLY A 223 -15.62 6.24 16.89
CA GLY A 223 -15.30 6.34 18.31
C GLY A 223 -15.53 7.73 18.90
N LEU A 224 -15.38 8.80 18.10
CA LEU A 224 -15.62 10.17 18.57
C LEU A 224 -17.10 10.46 18.87
N THR A 225 -18.00 9.60 18.41
CA THR A 225 -19.46 9.70 18.68
C THR A 225 -19.90 8.84 19.85
N LEU A 226 -19.00 8.02 20.41
CA LEU A 226 -19.30 7.12 21.52
C LEU A 226 -19.12 7.81 22.87
N ASN A 227 -19.95 7.40 23.84
CA ASN A 227 -19.85 7.76 25.25
C ASN A 227 -20.51 6.68 26.10
N ALA A 228 -20.37 6.76 27.42
CA ALA A 228 -20.89 5.74 28.35
C ALA A 228 -22.41 5.49 28.21
N SER A 229 -23.21 6.52 27.97
CA SER A 229 -24.66 6.36 27.77
C SER A 229 -24.97 5.58 26.49
N VAL A 230 -24.25 5.86 25.40
CA VAL A 230 -24.38 5.14 24.13
C VAL A 230 -23.94 3.68 24.30
N LEU A 231 -22.79 3.43 24.92
CA LEU A 231 -22.29 2.07 25.14
C LEU A 231 -23.26 1.24 25.99
N LYS A 232 -23.79 1.81 27.08
CA LYS A 232 -24.79 1.15 27.93
C LYS A 232 -26.06 0.79 27.15
N LYS A 233 -26.54 1.67 26.26
CA LYS A 233 -27.70 1.37 25.39
C LYS A 233 -27.41 0.28 24.37
N MET A 234 -26.16 0.18 23.91
CA MET A 234 -25.70 -0.86 23.00
C MET A 234 -25.38 -2.18 23.71
N GLY A 235 -25.46 -2.23 25.05
CA GLY A 235 -25.07 -3.41 25.83
C GLY A 235 -23.57 -3.70 25.77
N VAL A 236 -22.76 -2.67 25.52
CA VAL A 236 -21.30 -2.78 25.42
C VAL A 236 -20.68 -2.56 26.80
N THR A 237 -19.91 -3.54 27.24
CA THR A 237 -19.11 -3.51 28.46
C THR A 237 -17.69 -3.96 28.11
N VAL A 238 -16.71 -3.11 28.39
CA VAL A 238 -15.28 -3.45 28.26
C VAL A 238 -14.92 -4.46 29.34
N LEU A 239 -14.08 -5.45 29.02
CA LEU A 239 -13.57 -6.40 30.01
C LEU A 239 -12.80 -5.63 31.10
N PRO A 240 -13.26 -5.61 32.37
CA PRO A 240 -12.72 -4.68 33.38
C PRO A 240 -11.22 -4.85 33.64
N GLU A 241 -10.72 -6.08 33.47
CA GLU A 241 -9.32 -6.43 33.72
C GLU A 241 -8.41 -6.17 32.51
N TYR A 242 -8.98 -5.84 31.35
CA TYR A 242 -8.19 -5.55 30.17
C TYR A 242 -7.38 -4.26 30.31
N LYS A 243 -6.09 -4.38 29.99
CA LYS A 243 -5.15 -3.28 29.87
C LYS A 243 -4.39 -3.42 28.56
N ASP A 244 -4.28 -2.30 27.84
CA ASP A 244 -3.46 -2.20 26.65
C ASP A 244 -2.00 -2.59 26.98
N PRO A 245 -1.41 -3.57 26.26
CA PRO A 245 -0.07 -4.06 26.55
C PRO A 245 1.07 -3.04 26.39
N TRP A 246 0.88 -1.96 25.61
CA TRP A 246 1.91 -0.94 25.34
C TRP A 246 1.70 0.35 26.11
N ALA A 247 0.45 0.73 26.35
CA ALA A 247 0.08 2.02 26.90
C ALA A 247 -0.50 1.94 28.34
N ASP A 248 -0.65 0.74 28.92
CA ASP A 248 -1.19 0.50 30.27
C ASP A 248 -2.52 1.24 30.54
N ARG A 249 -3.34 1.40 29.50
CA ARG A 249 -4.64 2.08 29.53
C ARG A 249 -5.80 1.12 29.28
N SER A 250 -7.04 1.59 29.44
CA SER A 250 -8.18 0.82 28.93
C SER A 250 -8.32 0.96 27.42
N MET A 251 -9.34 0.32 26.85
CA MET A 251 -9.68 0.53 25.45
C MET A 251 -9.98 2.01 25.19
N THR A 252 -9.55 2.54 24.04
CA THR A 252 -10.05 3.84 23.56
C THR A 252 -11.45 3.67 22.98
N MET A 253 -12.18 4.79 22.87
CA MET A 253 -13.44 4.80 22.11
C MET A 253 -13.23 4.48 20.61
N GLY A 254 -12.05 4.76 20.08
CA GLY A 254 -11.68 4.41 18.71
C GLY A 254 -11.56 2.89 18.52
N GLU A 255 -10.92 2.18 19.44
CA GLU A 255 -10.83 0.71 19.46
C GLU A 255 -12.21 0.06 19.61
N ILE A 256 -13.07 0.62 20.47
CA ILE A 256 -14.47 0.18 20.59
C ILE A 256 -15.22 0.39 19.27
N GLY A 257 -15.05 1.55 18.62
CA GLY A 257 -15.63 1.84 17.31
C GLY A 257 -15.16 0.86 16.22
N CYS A 258 -13.87 0.53 16.22
CA CYS A 258 -13.31 -0.49 15.33
C CYS A 258 -13.97 -1.86 15.55
N PHE A 259 -14.02 -2.33 16.81
CA PHE A 259 -14.65 -3.60 17.16
C PHE A 259 -16.12 -3.65 16.70
N LEU A 260 -16.89 -2.61 17.00
CA LEU A 260 -18.31 -2.53 16.63
C LEU A 260 -18.52 -2.52 15.11
N SER A 261 -17.57 -1.99 14.35
CA SER A 261 -17.62 -1.98 12.88
C SER A 261 -17.49 -3.40 12.30
N HIS A 262 -16.56 -4.21 12.83
CA HIS A 262 -16.45 -5.62 12.46
C HIS A 262 -17.63 -6.45 12.98
N TYR A 263 -18.08 -6.21 14.22
CA TYR A 263 -19.22 -6.88 14.81
C TYR A 263 -20.48 -6.77 13.94
N LYS A 264 -20.79 -5.58 13.43
CA LYS A 264 -21.92 -5.35 12.51
C LYS A 264 -21.80 -6.16 11.22
N ILE A 265 -20.59 -6.37 10.72
CA ILE A 265 -20.37 -7.23 9.55
C ILE A 265 -20.66 -8.69 9.91
N TRP A 266 -20.18 -9.17 11.06
CA TRP A 266 -20.48 -10.53 11.51
C TRP A 266 -21.98 -10.77 11.70
N GLU A 267 -22.70 -9.82 12.30
CA GLU A 267 -24.18 -9.87 12.38
C GLU A 267 -24.79 -10.00 11.00
N LYS A 268 -24.36 -9.14 10.06
CA LYS A 268 -24.87 -9.12 8.69
C LYS A 268 -24.59 -10.42 7.94
N ILE A 269 -23.41 -11.02 8.14
CA ILE A 269 -23.05 -12.33 7.58
C ILE A 269 -24.07 -13.39 8.04
N VAL A 270 -24.35 -13.44 9.35
CA VAL A 270 -25.24 -14.43 9.93
C VAL A 270 -26.69 -14.19 9.51
N GLU A 271 -27.17 -12.95 9.62
CA GLU A 271 -28.54 -12.56 9.27
C GLU A 271 -28.88 -12.81 7.80
N GLN A 272 -27.90 -12.62 6.90
CA GLN A 272 -28.10 -12.76 5.47
C GLN A 272 -27.67 -14.13 4.92
N ASN A 273 -27.19 -15.03 5.79
CA ASN A 273 -26.63 -16.33 5.41
C ASN A 273 -25.57 -16.22 4.31
N LEU A 274 -24.59 -15.32 4.49
CA LEU A 274 -23.46 -15.19 3.58
C LEU A 274 -22.41 -16.23 3.95
N ASP A 275 -22.09 -17.14 3.04
CA ASP A 275 -21.19 -18.25 3.32
C ASP A 275 -19.75 -17.77 3.39
N TRP A 276 -19.24 -17.11 2.35
CA TRP A 276 -17.86 -16.64 2.26
C TRP A 276 -17.81 -15.13 2.05
N VAL A 277 -17.18 -14.43 2.99
CA VAL A 277 -17.08 -12.96 2.97
C VAL A 277 -15.63 -12.51 3.12
N LEU A 278 -15.27 -11.49 2.33
CA LEU A 278 -13.99 -10.79 2.43
C LEU A 278 -14.22 -9.40 3.03
N VAL A 279 -13.41 -9.04 4.02
CA VAL A 279 -13.50 -7.75 4.72
C VAL A 279 -12.19 -6.99 4.56
N PHE A 280 -12.28 -5.70 4.22
CA PHE A 280 -11.17 -4.77 4.16
C PHE A 280 -11.41 -3.54 5.04
N GLU A 281 -10.34 -2.99 5.59
CA GLU A 281 -10.28 -1.61 6.09
C GLU A 281 -9.95 -0.62 4.94
N ASP A 282 -10.06 0.69 5.17
CA ASP A 282 -9.92 1.72 4.13
C ASP A 282 -8.51 2.29 3.94
N ASP A 283 -7.57 1.87 4.78
CA ASP A 283 -6.19 2.34 4.84
C ASP A 283 -5.18 1.25 4.48
N ILE A 284 -5.55 0.41 3.53
CA ILE A 284 -4.72 -0.66 2.96
C ILE A 284 -4.18 -0.32 1.57
N ARG A 285 -3.03 -0.92 1.23
CA ARG A 285 -2.47 -1.03 -0.12
C ARG A 285 -2.45 -2.49 -0.55
N PHE A 286 -2.52 -2.73 -1.86
CA PHE A 286 -2.58 -4.07 -2.44
C PHE A 286 -1.24 -4.46 -3.04
N GLU A 287 -0.85 -5.71 -2.82
CA GLU A 287 0.32 -6.28 -3.46
C GLU A 287 0.07 -6.63 -4.93
N PRO A 288 1.14 -6.72 -5.73
CA PRO A 288 1.06 -7.23 -7.09
C PRO A 288 0.36 -8.58 -7.16
N PHE A 289 -0.36 -8.78 -8.26
CA PHE A 289 -1.07 -10.02 -8.58
C PHE A 289 -2.15 -10.40 -7.55
N PHE A 290 -2.68 -9.45 -6.78
CA PHE A 290 -3.71 -9.68 -5.75
C PHE A 290 -4.79 -10.69 -6.19
N LYS A 291 -5.50 -10.44 -7.30
CA LYS A 291 -6.59 -11.34 -7.75
C LYS A 291 -6.07 -12.74 -8.11
N ARG A 292 -4.93 -12.84 -8.79
CA ARG A 292 -4.32 -14.12 -9.15
C ARG A 292 -3.94 -14.93 -7.91
N ARG A 293 -3.38 -14.25 -6.90
CA ARG A 293 -3.02 -14.85 -5.61
C ARG A 293 -4.26 -15.28 -4.81
N MET A 294 -5.30 -14.44 -4.80
CA MET A 294 -6.60 -14.76 -4.19
C MET A 294 -7.24 -15.99 -4.83
N TYR A 295 -7.39 -16.02 -6.16
CA TYR A 295 -7.95 -17.18 -6.87
C TYR A 295 -7.15 -18.46 -6.62
N LYS A 296 -5.82 -18.39 -6.60
CA LYS A 296 -4.98 -19.54 -6.26
C LYS A 296 -5.30 -20.06 -4.86
N MET A 297 -5.40 -19.18 -3.87
CA MET A 297 -5.73 -19.57 -2.49
C MET A 297 -7.14 -20.15 -2.38
N LEU A 298 -8.14 -19.53 -3.03
CA LEU A 298 -9.51 -20.05 -3.07
C LEU A 298 -9.58 -21.45 -3.69
N ASN A 299 -8.86 -21.69 -4.78
CA ASN A 299 -8.77 -23.01 -5.40
C ASN A 299 -8.13 -24.05 -4.46
N GLU A 300 -7.03 -23.70 -3.77
CA GLU A 300 -6.40 -24.60 -2.79
C GLU A 300 -7.36 -24.96 -1.63
N ILE A 301 -8.15 -23.98 -1.16
CA ILE A 301 -9.18 -24.19 -0.13
C ILE A 301 -10.24 -25.20 -0.60
N GLU A 302 -10.76 -25.03 -1.82
CA GLU A 302 -11.78 -25.92 -2.39
C GLU A 302 -11.25 -27.33 -2.66
N GLU A 303 -10.07 -27.44 -3.29
CA GLU A 303 -9.44 -28.73 -3.64
C GLU A 303 -9.15 -29.57 -2.40
N LEU A 304 -8.64 -28.95 -1.34
CA LEU A 304 -8.32 -29.62 -0.08
C LEU A 304 -9.55 -29.79 0.83
N ARG A 305 -10.69 -29.16 0.49
CA ARG A 305 -11.87 -29.04 1.36
C ARG A 305 -11.46 -28.55 2.75
N LEU A 306 -10.63 -27.52 2.77
CA LEU A 306 -10.03 -27.01 4.00
C LEU A 306 -11.14 -26.61 4.98
N ASP A 307 -11.03 -27.06 6.22
CA ASP A 307 -11.99 -26.71 7.27
C ASP A 307 -11.51 -25.45 7.99
N TRP A 308 -11.99 -24.27 7.56
CA TRP A 308 -11.55 -22.97 8.04
C TRP A 308 -12.71 -22.08 8.49
N ASP A 309 -12.41 -21.10 9.34
CA ASP A 309 -13.35 -20.09 9.82
C ASP A 309 -12.90 -18.68 9.49
N LEU A 310 -11.60 -18.39 9.60
CA LEU A 310 -11.02 -17.08 9.33
C LEU A 310 -9.66 -17.21 8.63
N ILE A 311 -9.40 -16.40 7.61
CA ILE A 311 -8.08 -16.34 6.94
C ILE A 311 -7.65 -14.89 6.82
N TYR A 312 -6.56 -14.50 7.47
CA TYR A 312 -6.00 -13.17 7.28
C TYR A 312 -5.40 -13.00 5.89
N VAL A 313 -5.69 -11.88 5.24
CA VAL A 313 -5.03 -11.48 3.97
C VAL A 313 -4.12 -10.26 4.16
N GLY A 314 -4.31 -9.52 5.26
CA GLY A 314 -3.41 -8.50 5.78
C GLY A 314 -3.50 -8.42 7.29
N ARG A 315 -2.36 -8.41 7.96
CA ARG A 315 -2.20 -8.31 9.43
C ARG A 315 -0.78 -7.87 9.78
N LYS A 316 -0.57 -7.50 11.04
CA LYS A 316 0.74 -7.38 11.68
C LYS A 316 1.10 -8.70 12.38
N ARG A 317 2.25 -9.26 12.05
CA ARG A 317 2.76 -10.45 12.74
C ARG A 317 3.44 -10.02 14.03
N MET A 318 2.99 -10.56 15.16
CA MET A 318 3.61 -10.27 16.46
C MET A 318 4.61 -11.36 16.86
N GLN A 319 4.39 -12.60 16.38
CA GLN A 319 5.29 -13.73 16.62
C GLN A 319 5.48 -14.54 15.33
N LEU A 320 6.72 -14.64 14.86
CA LEU A 320 7.07 -15.44 13.67
C LEU A 320 7.32 -16.91 14.01
N GLU A 321 7.72 -17.20 15.25
CA GLU A 321 7.92 -18.57 15.72
C GLU A 321 6.58 -19.31 15.81
N GLY A 322 6.49 -20.47 15.17
CA GLY A 322 5.29 -21.33 15.20
C GLY A 322 4.43 -21.25 13.93
N GLU A 323 4.65 -20.25 13.06
CA GLU A 323 4.00 -20.22 11.74
C GLU A 323 4.55 -21.34 10.86
N HIS A 324 3.66 -22.18 10.32
CA HIS A 324 4.01 -23.28 9.44
C HIS A 324 2.98 -23.44 8.33
N TRP A 325 3.44 -23.90 7.17
CA TRP A 325 2.59 -24.13 6.00
C TRP A 325 1.44 -25.07 6.32
N VAL A 326 0.24 -24.72 5.85
CA VAL A 326 -0.89 -25.65 5.86
C VAL A 326 -0.58 -26.77 4.87
N MET A 327 -0.67 -28.01 5.33
CA MET A 327 -0.31 -29.18 4.53
C MET A 327 -1.07 -29.20 3.20
N GLY A 328 -0.34 -29.32 2.09
CA GLY A 328 -0.91 -29.37 0.73
C GLY A 328 -1.17 -28.00 0.10
N THR A 329 -0.90 -26.91 0.82
CA THR A 329 -1.07 -25.54 0.31
C THR A 329 0.28 -24.92 -0.04
N THR A 330 0.24 -23.91 -0.91
CA THR A 330 1.40 -23.03 -1.18
C THR A 330 1.06 -21.56 -0.95
N THR A 331 -0.11 -21.29 -0.39
CA THR A 331 -0.63 -19.93 -0.18
C THR A 331 -1.01 -19.62 1.26
N MET A 332 -0.94 -20.60 2.18
CA MET A 332 -1.46 -20.44 3.54
C MET A 332 -0.55 -21.05 4.60
N ILE A 333 -0.53 -20.40 5.76
CA ILE A 333 0.12 -20.86 6.98
C ILE A 333 -0.89 -20.93 8.13
N HIS A 334 -0.59 -21.75 9.13
CA HIS A 334 -1.23 -21.65 10.44
C HIS A 334 -0.85 -20.30 11.07
N VAL A 335 -1.87 -19.53 11.47
CA VAL A 335 -1.67 -18.19 12.03
C VAL A 335 -1.31 -18.27 13.51
N THR A 336 -0.45 -17.37 13.93
CA THR A 336 -0.07 -17.13 15.33
C THR A 336 -0.57 -15.76 15.80
N TYR A 337 -0.25 -15.35 17.02
CA TYR A 337 -0.63 -14.08 17.60
C TYR A 337 -0.35 -12.90 16.65
N SER A 338 -1.41 -12.16 16.36
CA SER A 338 -1.50 -11.23 15.24
C SER A 338 -2.24 -9.98 15.62
N TYR A 339 -1.76 -8.86 15.11
CA TYR A 339 -2.35 -7.54 15.30
C TYR A 339 -2.93 -7.01 14.00
N TRP A 340 -3.78 -5.98 14.12
CA TRP A 340 -4.47 -5.34 13.01
C TRP A 340 -5.45 -6.23 12.23
N THR A 341 -6.54 -5.62 11.78
CA THR A 341 -7.60 -6.27 11.01
C THR A 341 -7.71 -5.73 9.58
N LEU A 342 -6.58 -5.32 9.01
CA LEU A 342 -6.43 -4.73 7.67
C LEU A 342 -7.32 -5.42 6.62
N GLY A 343 -7.31 -6.75 6.62
CA GLY A 343 -8.34 -7.51 5.93
C GLY A 343 -8.24 -9.02 6.15
N TYR A 344 -9.39 -9.66 6.07
CA TYR A 344 -9.54 -11.10 6.30
C TYR A 344 -10.75 -11.66 5.55
N MET A 345 -10.69 -12.95 5.26
CA MET A 345 -11.83 -13.77 4.86
C MET A 345 -12.45 -14.39 6.10
N ILE A 346 -13.77 -14.55 6.10
CA ILE A 346 -14.50 -15.20 7.18
C ILE A 346 -15.66 -16.01 6.61
N THR A 347 -15.92 -17.18 7.19
CA THR A 347 -17.10 -17.98 6.86
C THR A 347 -18.31 -17.58 7.69
N TRP A 348 -19.52 -17.92 7.24
CA TRP A 348 -20.74 -17.84 8.06
C TRP A 348 -20.55 -18.45 9.45
N ARG A 349 -19.93 -19.65 9.50
CA ARG A 349 -19.67 -20.39 10.73
C ARG A 349 -18.68 -19.64 11.63
N GLY A 350 -17.61 -19.10 11.06
CA GLY A 350 -16.66 -18.26 11.79
C GLY A 350 -17.34 -17.05 12.41
N ALA A 351 -18.12 -16.29 11.64
CA ALA A 351 -18.87 -15.14 12.15
C ALA A 351 -19.83 -15.55 13.28
N LYS A 352 -20.54 -16.67 13.14
CA LYS A 352 -21.44 -17.19 14.17
C LYS A 352 -20.71 -17.52 15.48
N LYS A 353 -19.54 -18.17 15.42
CA LYS A 353 -18.70 -18.45 16.60
C LYS A 353 -18.29 -17.16 17.33
N LEU A 354 -17.85 -16.14 16.59
CA LEU A 354 -17.46 -14.85 17.15
C LEU A 354 -18.63 -14.14 17.84
N LEU A 355 -19.85 -14.24 17.31
CA LEU A 355 -21.05 -13.64 17.91
C LEU A 355 -21.53 -14.42 19.14
N ASP A 356 -21.46 -15.76 19.11
CA ASP A 356 -22.05 -16.63 20.14
C ASP A 356 -21.37 -16.51 21.50
N VAL A 357 -20.09 -16.12 21.52
CA VAL A 357 -19.38 -15.82 22.78
C VAL A 357 -19.83 -14.50 23.42
N LYS A 358 -20.75 -13.76 22.79
CA LYS A 358 -21.32 -12.49 23.25
C LYS A 358 -20.23 -11.45 23.57
N PRO A 359 -19.40 -11.08 22.59
CA PRO A 359 -18.23 -10.24 22.85
C PRO A 359 -18.59 -8.84 23.34
N LEU A 360 -19.79 -8.33 23.03
CA LEU A 360 -20.22 -7.00 23.49
C LEU A 360 -20.26 -6.88 25.02
N THR A 361 -20.52 -7.95 25.76
CA THR A 361 -20.62 -7.90 27.23
C THR A 361 -19.25 -8.00 27.94
N LYS A 362 -18.17 -8.18 27.17
CA LYS A 362 -16.79 -8.41 27.65
C LYS A 362 -15.79 -8.02 26.57
N MET A 363 -15.92 -6.81 26.06
CA MET A 363 -15.19 -6.34 24.90
C MET A 363 -13.71 -6.08 25.21
N ILE A 364 -12.86 -6.47 24.27
CA ILE A 364 -11.44 -6.11 24.15
C ILE A 364 -11.21 -5.67 22.69
N PRO A 365 -10.05 -5.08 22.32
CA PRO A 365 -9.78 -4.72 20.94
C PRO A 365 -9.94 -5.91 19.99
N VAL A 366 -10.40 -5.66 18.76
CA VAL A 366 -10.76 -6.74 17.82
C VAL A 366 -9.58 -7.61 17.45
N ASP A 367 -8.39 -7.02 17.36
CA ASP A 367 -7.13 -7.68 17.07
C ASP A 367 -6.53 -8.40 18.29
N GLU A 368 -7.06 -8.20 19.50
CA GLU A 368 -6.81 -9.07 20.66
C GLU A 368 -7.85 -10.19 20.76
N PHE A 369 -9.10 -9.86 20.44
CA PHE A 369 -10.22 -10.79 20.49
C PHE A 369 -10.08 -11.93 19.49
N LEU A 370 -9.72 -11.64 18.24
CA LEU A 370 -9.58 -12.68 17.21
C LEU A 370 -8.52 -13.73 17.59
N PRO A 371 -7.29 -13.37 18.02
CA PRO A 371 -6.32 -14.34 18.53
C PRO A 371 -6.79 -15.19 19.70
N MET A 372 -7.54 -14.60 20.65
CA MET A 372 -8.15 -15.41 21.71
C MET A 372 -9.11 -16.44 21.14
N MET A 373 -9.91 -16.09 20.14
CA MET A 373 -10.91 -17.01 19.58
C MET A 373 -10.31 -18.21 18.83
N PHE A 374 -9.07 -18.10 18.33
CA PHE A 374 -8.31 -19.23 17.77
C PHE A 374 -7.25 -19.80 18.74
N ASP A 375 -7.40 -19.52 20.04
CA ASP A 375 -6.62 -20.05 21.17
C ASP A 375 -5.13 -19.67 21.18
N ASP A 376 -4.73 -18.62 20.47
CA ASP A 376 -3.33 -18.17 20.36
C ASP A 376 -3.14 -16.72 20.80
N HIS A 377 -3.22 -16.51 22.11
CA HIS A 377 -2.98 -15.23 22.76
C HIS A 377 -1.91 -15.39 23.87
N PRO A 378 -0.97 -14.42 24.02
CA PRO A 378 0.10 -14.49 25.01
C PRO A 378 -0.42 -14.35 26.45
N ASP A 379 -1.41 -13.48 26.66
CA ASP A 379 -2.06 -13.34 27.97
C ASP A 379 -3.18 -14.38 28.12
N LYS A 380 -2.93 -15.39 28.95
CA LYS A 380 -3.90 -16.46 29.25
C LYS A 380 -5.03 -16.03 30.16
N HIS A 381 -4.87 -14.92 30.89
CA HIS A 381 -5.87 -14.45 31.85
C HIS A 381 -7.14 -13.97 31.15
N TYR A 382 -6.98 -13.20 30.07
CA TYR A 382 -8.11 -12.70 29.28
C TYR A 382 -8.84 -13.81 28.53
N MET A 383 -8.13 -14.88 28.15
CA MET A 383 -8.71 -16.00 27.38
C MET A 383 -9.84 -16.70 28.14
N TYR A 384 -9.79 -16.76 29.49
CA TYR A 384 -10.86 -17.37 30.29
C TYR A 384 -12.22 -16.68 30.14
N ALA A 385 -12.23 -15.41 29.70
CA ALA A 385 -13.46 -14.70 29.43
C ALA A 385 -14.19 -15.24 28.18
N PHE A 386 -13.50 -15.92 27.26
CA PHE A 386 -14.03 -16.35 25.97
C PHE A 386 -13.97 -17.88 25.84
N GLU A 387 -15.13 -18.52 25.70
CA GLU A 387 -15.29 -19.95 25.41
C GLU A 387 -16.57 -20.16 24.57
N PRO A 388 -16.57 -21.07 23.58
CA PRO A 388 -15.44 -21.88 23.11
C PRO A 388 -14.44 -21.09 22.25
N ARG A 389 -13.13 -21.37 22.37
CA ARG A 389 -12.05 -20.81 21.53
C ARG A 389 -11.65 -21.74 20.39
N ASP A 390 -12.60 -22.07 19.53
CA ASP A 390 -12.43 -23.09 18.48
C ASP A 390 -12.44 -22.52 17.05
N LEU A 391 -12.13 -21.23 16.90
CA LEU A 391 -12.07 -20.57 15.59
C LEU A 391 -10.89 -21.15 14.79
N LYS A 392 -11.16 -21.74 13.63
CA LYS A 392 -10.11 -22.29 12.75
C LYS A 392 -9.51 -21.18 11.89
N ALA A 393 -8.41 -20.61 12.37
CA ALA A 393 -7.77 -19.47 11.72
C ALA A 393 -6.49 -19.83 10.94
N PHE A 394 -6.29 -19.16 9.82
CA PHE A 394 -5.08 -19.25 8.99
C PHE A 394 -4.67 -17.85 8.50
N SER A 395 -3.54 -17.75 7.81
CA SER A 395 -3.08 -16.53 7.16
C SER A 395 -2.56 -16.83 5.76
N ALA A 396 -2.82 -15.93 4.82
CA ALA A 396 -2.16 -15.95 3.53
C ALA A 396 -0.64 -15.76 3.69
N GLU A 397 0.13 -16.50 2.89
CA GLU A 397 1.59 -16.38 2.78
C GLU A 397 2.01 -16.39 1.29
N PRO A 398 2.60 -15.31 0.77
CA PRO A 398 2.79 -14.01 1.43
C PRO A 398 1.44 -13.33 1.74
N LEU A 399 1.47 -12.26 2.55
CA LEU A 399 0.30 -11.38 2.71
C LEU A 399 -0.02 -10.69 1.37
N MET A 400 -1.29 -10.33 1.18
CA MET A 400 -1.78 -9.76 -0.08
C MET A 400 -2.09 -8.27 0.02
N ILE A 401 -2.23 -7.75 1.25
CA ILE A 401 -2.44 -6.35 1.54
C ILE A 401 -1.61 -5.92 2.76
N TYR A 402 -1.24 -4.65 2.78
CA TYR A 402 -0.42 -4.02 3.82
C TYR A 402 -1.04 -2.67 4.20
N PRO A 403 -0.72 -2.06 5.35
CA PRO A 403 -1.23 -0.75 5.64
C PRO A 403 -0.60 0.28 4.67
N THR A 404 -1.34 1.34 4.38
CA THR A 404 -0.81 2.49 3.63
C THR A 404 0.28 3.21 4.42
N HIS A 405 0.13 3.25 5.75
CA HIS A 405 1.03 3.93 6.67
C HIS A 405 1.20 3.12 7.96
N TYR A 406 2.36 3.26 8.59
CA TYR A 406 2.62 2.68 9.90
C TYR A 406 2.39 3.71 11.02
N THR A 407 1.93 3.25 12.20
CA THR A 407 1.78 4.12 13.38
C THR A 407 3.08 4.87 13.66
N GLY A 408 3.01 6.20 13.74
CA GLY A 408 4.17 7.08 13.98
C GLY A 408 4.82 7.67 12.74
N GLU A 409 4.38 7.29 11.52
CA GLU A 409 4.81 7.98 10.31
C GLU A 409 4.29 9.43 10.26
N ALA A 410 5.11 10.33 9.72
CA ALA A 410 4.76 11.75 9.61
C ALA A 410 3.45 11.91 8.82
N ASN A 411 2.53 12.73 9.34
CA ASN A 411 1.20 13.00 8.78
C ASN A 411 0.17 11.86 8.89
N TYR A 412 0.52 10.67 9.41
CA TYR A 412 -0.45 9.61 9.66
C TYR A 412 -1.21 9.84 10.96
N ILE A 413 -2.53 9.92 10.88
CA ILE A 413 -3.42 10.04 12.05
C ILE A 413 -4.19 8.73 12.19
N THR A 414 -3.88 7.99 13.26
CA THR A 414 -4.66 6.81 13.68
C THR A 414 -5.98 7.24 14.30
N ASP A 415 -7.09 6.65 13.85
CA ASP A 415 -8.44 6.92 14.38
C ASP A 415 -8.80 6.02 15.58
N THR A 416 -8.00 4.98 15.85
CA THR A 416 -8.18 4.06 16.97
C THR A 416 -7.47 4.58 18.21
N GLU A 417 -6.17 4.88 18.13
CA GLU A 417 -5.36 5.24 19.30
C GLU A 417 -5.48 6.72 19.71
N ALA A 418 -5.86 7.61 18.79
CA ALA A 418 -5.98 9.05 19.07
C ALA A 418 -7.29 9.46 19.78
N ALA A 419 -8.22 8.51 19.98
CA ALA A 419 -9.50 8.75 20.62
C ALA A 419 -9.38 8.74 22.16
N PRO A 420 -10.31 9.38 22.91
CA PRO A 420 -10.31 9.37 24.37
C PRO A 420 -10.35 7.94 24.96
N ASP A 421 -9.72 7.76 26.14
CA ASP A 421 -9.83 6.54 26.94
C ASP A 421 -11.29 6.32 27.37
N SER A 422 -11.77 5.08 27.24
CA SER A 422 -13.12 4.73 27.66
C SER A 422 -13.38 4.85 29.16
N ARG A 423 -12.36 4.68 30.03
CA ARG A 423 -12.52 4.82 31.49
C ARG A 423 -12.94 6.24 31.90
N LEU A 424 -12.37 7.26 31.27
CA LEU A 424 -12.64 8.68 31.57
C LEU A 424 -14.11 9.06 31.35
N VAL A 425 -14.88 8.27 30.60
CA VAL A 425 -16.29 8.52 30.32
C VAL A 425 -17.21 7.65 31.18
N ILE A 426 -16.70 6.54 31.73
CA ILE A 426 -17.46 5.59 32.55
C ILE A 426 -17.51 6.07 34.02
N ASP A 427 -16.50 6.81 34.48
CA ASP A 427 -16.42 7.30 35.86
C ASP A 427 -17.20 8.62 36.12
N ASP A 428 -17.83 9.22 35.11
CA ASP A 428 -18.76 10.34 35.30
C ASP A 428 -20.14 9.84 35.77
N GLU A 429 -20.17 9.23 36.97
CA GLU A 429 -21.38 9.24 37.79
C GLU A 429 -21.61 10.67 38.31
N ASP A 430 -22.59 11.34 37.71
CA ASP A 430 -23.46 12.33 38.35
C ASP A 430 -22.76 13.35 39.27
N THR A 431 -21.85 14.18 38.73
CA THR A 431 -21.61 15.51 39.30
C THR A 431 -21.80 16.56 38.22
N GLY A 432 -22.96 17.22 38.27
CA GLY A 432 -23.31 18.29 37.34
C GLY A 432 -22.25 19.37 37.30
N SER A 433 -21.44 19.38 36.24
CA SER A 433 -20.69 20.54 35.79
C SER A 433 -20.56 20.50 34.27
N SER A 434 -20.81 21.66 33.64
CA SER A 434 -20.83 21.83 32.18
C SER A 434 -19.50 21.47 31.51
N PRO A 435 -19.51 21.08 30.22
CA PRO A 435 -18.30 20.71 29.51
C PRO A 435 -17.30 21.86 29.47
N ILE A 436 -16.09 21.58 29.96
CA ILE A 436 -14.93 22.47 29.82
C ILE A 436 -14.57 22.48 28.33
N VAL A 437 -14.80 23.62 27.69
CA VAL A 437 -14.22 23.94 26.37
C VAL A 437 -12.71 24.12 26.58
N PRO A 438 -11.83 23.38 25.88
CA PRO A 438 -10.39 23.65 25.97
C PRO A 438 -10.11 25.02 25.33
N ASP A 439 -9.65 25.96 26.15
CA ASP A 439 -9.21 27.29 25.73
C ASP A 439 -7.88 27.16 24.99
N LEU A 440 -7.94 27.19 23.65
CA LEU A 440 -6.79 27.27 22.75
C LEU A 440 -6.23 28.70 22.79
N ASP A 441 -5.59 29.07 23.90
CA ASP A 441 -4.61 30.17 23.96
C ASP A 441 -4.07 30.32 25.40
N LYS A 442 -3.05 29.53 25.74
CA LYS A 442 -1.95 29.84 26.69
C LYS A 442 -1.18 28.58 27.09
N ALA A 443 0.01 28.42 26.52
CA ALA A 443 1.15 27.80 27.22
C ALA A 443 2.45 28.16 26.49
N GLY A 444 3.01 29.31 26.86
CA GLY A 444 4.43 29.56 26.67
C GLY A 444 5.23 28.89 27.80
N GLY A 445 6.40 28.38 27.44
CA GLY A 445 7.56 28.21 28.32
C GLY A 445 7.45 27.20 29.46
N GLY A 446 7.93 25.98 29.21
CA GLY A 446 8.25 25.01 30.25
C GLY A 446 9.03 23.82 29.67
N ASP A 447 10.25 23.62 30.15
CA ASP A 447 11.19 22.57 29.73
C ASP A 447 10.56 21.17 29.74
N GLN A 448 10.65 20.45 28.61
CA GLN A 448 10.38 19.02 28.53
C GLN A 448 11.63 18.22 28.94
N PRO A 449 11.50 17.16 29.76
CA PRO A 449 12.59 16.21 29.96
C PRO A 449 12.74 15.34 28.70
N ALA A 450 13.98 15.18 28.24
CA ALA A 450 14.33 14.39 27.07
C ALA A 450 13.97 12.90 27.25
N VAL A 451 13.18 12.36 26.32
CA VAL A 451 12.95 10.92 26.15
C VAL A 451 14.13 10.35 25.33
N PRO A 452 14.74 9.22 25.73
CA PRO A 452 15.92 8.70 25.03
C PRO A 452 15.53 8.06 23.69
N ALA A 453 16.25 8.43 22.64
CA ALA A 453 16.13 7.87 21.30
C ALA A 453 16.42 6.35 21.32
N MET A 454 15.45 5.56 20.84
CA MET A 454 15.67 4.14 20.52
C MET A 454 16.62 4.02 19.33
N ARG A 455 17.59 3.12 19.44
CA ARG A 455 18.55 2.81 18.38
C ARG A 455 17.84 2.12 17.19
N PRO A 456 18.24 2.39 15.93
CA PRO A 456 17.75 1.63 14.80
C PRO A 456 18.21 0.16 14.91
N SER A 457 17.28 -0.76 14.72
CA SER A 457 17.52 -2.20 14.63
C SER A 457 18.48 -2.53 13.49
N GLU A 458 19.49 -3.32 13.80
CA GLU A 458 20.47 -3.87 12.85
C GLU A 458 19.76 -4.70 11.78
N GLY A 459 20.26 -4.59 10.54
CA GLY A 459 19.66 -5.16 9.34
C GLY A 459 19.66 -6.69 9.33
N LEU A 460 18.62 -7.23 8.69
CA LEU A 460 18.58 -8.62 8.25
C LEU A 460 19.69 -8.88 7.20
N PRO A 461 20.37 -10.04 7.27
CA PRO A 461 21.43 -10.39 6.32
C PRO A 461 20.84 -10.74 4.94
N THR A 462 21.44 -10.20 3.89
CA THR A 462 21.23 -10.59 2.50
C THR A 462 21.88 -11.95 2.21
N PRO A 463 21.28 -12.84 1.40
CA PRO A 463 21.96 -14.04 0.94
C PRO A 463 22.93 -13.66 -0.19
N ASP A 464 24.22 -13.74 0.10
CA ASP A 464 25.28 -13.71 -0.91
C ASP A 464 25.20 -14.98 -1.77
N GLY A 465 25.01 -14.79 -3.08
CA GLY A 465 25.13 -15.81 -4.10
C GLY A 465 25.68 -15.17 -5.37
N GLU A 466 27.01 -15.09 -5.46
CA GLU A 466 27.72 -14.73 -6.69
C GLU A 466 27.34 -15.71 -7.82
N PRO A 467 26.97 -15.22 -9.02
CA PRO A 467 27.09 -16.02 -10.23
C PRO A 467 28.50 -15.85 -10.78
N THR A 468 29.29 -16.92 -10.69
CA THR A 468 30.57 -17.06 -11.35
C THR A 468 30.41 -16.95 -12.87
N SER A 469 31.21 -16.07 -13.46
CA SER A 469 31.40 -15.93 -14.90
C SER A 469 32.02 -17.21 -15.48
N HIS A 470 31.30 -17.91 -16.34
CA HIS A 470 31.90 -18.80 -17.32
C HIS A 470 31.71 -18.21 -18.71
N GLY A 471 32.84 -17.86 -19.32
CA GLY A 471 32.93 -17.54 -20.73
C GLY A 471 32.62 -18.78 -21.59
N GLY A 472 31.87 -18.55 -22.66
CA GLY A 472 31.69 -19.47 -23.76
C GLY A 472 31.68 -18.66 -25.04
N GLU A 473 32.68 -18.90 -25.88
CA GLU A 473 32.75 -18.42 -27.26
C GLU A 473 31.61 -19.02 -28.09
N LEU A 474 30.86 -18.14 -28.77
CA LEU A 474 30.35 -18.18 -30.17
C LEU A 474 28.96 -17.56 -30.29
#